data_AF-T0ZKR8-F1
#
_entry.id   AF-T0ZKR8-F1
#
_cell.length_a   1.000
_cell.length_b   1.000
_cell.length_c   1.000
_cell.angle_alpha   90.00
_cell.angle_beta   90.00
_cell.angle_gamma   90.00
#
_symmetry.space_group_name_H-M   'P 1'
#
loop_
_entity.id
_entity.type
_entity.pdbx_description
1 polymer ?
#
loop_
_entity_poly.entity_id
_entity_poly.type
_entity_poly.pdbx_seq_one_letter_code
_entity_poly.pdbx_strand_id
1 'polypeptide(L)'
;RAAIQILHRSLLPGGIGWAYAPRGPALAALADSVAAERLMERARAELLRRRILALRLDPEWELNSPSAEALRRRLRLRPARFDIQHRQTWLVELGSTSQTTMAALPASTRRNVRIAERAGIEVSAGRDPHDVERFYQLHLETVRRQDFQTRPLSYYQATLEELGAVAF
;
A
#
# COMPACT_ATOMS: atom_id res chain seq x y z
N ARG A 1 -4.86 14.03 15.38
CA ARG A 1 -3.82 14.46 14.40
C ARG A 1 -4.15 13.81 13.06
N ALA A 2 -4.01 14.55 11.95
CA ALA A 2 -4.40 14.08 10.62
C ALA A 2 -3.40 14.57 9.54
N ALA A 3 -3.10 13.73 8.56
CA ALA A 3 -2.25 14.07 7.41
C ALA A 3 -2.75 13.37 6.13
N ILE A 4 -2.47 13.95 4.97
CA ILE A 4 -2.78 13.35 3.66
C ILE A 4 -1.67 13.70 2.67
N GLN A 5 -1.22 12.70 1.92
CA GLN A 5 -0.37 12.89 0.74
C GLN A 5 -1.23 12.69 -0.50
N ILE A 6 -1.19 13.65 -1.42
CA ILE A 6 -2.02 13.63 -2.63
C ILE A 6 -1.12 13.67 -3.86
N LEU A 7 -1.20 12.61 -4.65
CA LEU A 7 -0.62 12.53 -5.98
C LEU A 7 -1.63 13.08 -6.98
N HIS A 8 -1.23 13.96 -7.89
CA HIS A 8 -2.13 14.50 -8.90
C HIS A 8 -1.47 14.56 -10.27
N ARG A 9 -2.28 14.45 -11.32
CA ARG A 9 -1.83 14.61 -12.71
C ARG A 9 -2.88 15.34 -13.52
N SER A 10 -2.45 16.28 -14.36
CA SER A 10 -3.30 16.88 -15.40
C SER A 10 -3.44 15.88 -16.55
N LEU A 11 -4.68 15.58 -16.95
CA LEU A 11 -4.99 14.52 -17.92
C LEU A 11 -5.69 15.04 -19.18
N LEU A 12 -6.28 16.23 -19.13
CA LEU A 12 -7.06 16.79 -20.22
C LEU A 12 -6.57 18.20 -20.60
N PRO A 13 -6.80 18.65 -21.85
CA PRO A 13 -6.61 20.04 -22.26
C PRO A 13 -7.29 21.02 -21.30
N GLY A 14 -6.66 22.17 -21.05
CA GLY A 14 -7.18 23.16 -20.08
C GLY A 14 -6.85 22.86 -18.61
N GLY A 15 -5.83 22.01 -18.36
CA GLY A 15 -5.25 21.79 -17.03
C GLY A 15 -6.08 20.91 -16.09
N ILE A 16 -7.15 20.28 -16.60
CA ILE A 16 -8.05 19.46 -15.81
C ILE A 16 -7.38 18.14 -15.45
N GLY A 17 -7.43 17.76 -14.16
CA GLY A 17 -6.68 16.61 -13.65
C GLY A 17 -7.45 15.68 -12.73
N TRP A 18 -6.75 14.61 -12.33
CA TRP A 18 -7.19 13.60 -11.36
C TRP A 18 -6.20 13.57 -10.20
N ALA A 19 -6.70 13.34 -8.97
CA ALA A 19 -5.88 13.14 -7.79
C ALA A 19 -6.17 11.80 -7.08
N TYR A 20 -5.15 11.28 -6.42
CA TYR A 20 -5.18 10.04 -5.67
C TYR A 20 -4.35 10.20 -4.39
N ALA A 21 -4.92 9.84 -3.24
CA ALA A 21 -4.19 9.75 -1.98
C ALA A 21 -4.08 8.28 -1.57
N PRO A 22 -2.98 7.59 -1.94
CA PRO A 22 -2.77 6.19 -1.58
C PRO A 22 -2.75 6.04 -0.06
N ARG A 23 -3.53 5.09 0.47
CA ARG A 23 -3.68 4.77 1.90
C ARG A 23 -4.13 5.95 2.77
N GLY A 24 -4.53 7.06 2.16
CA GLY A 24 -4.88 8.30 2.85
C GLY A 24 -6.39 8.48 3.07
N PRO A 25 -6.79 9.37 3.99
CA PRO A 25 -5.93 10.15 4.89
C PRO A 25 -5.44 9.32 6.09
N ALA A 26 -4.25 9.67 6.59
CA ALA A 26 -3.70 9.12 7.82
C ALA A 26 -4.29 9.86 9.03
N LEU A 27 -4.96 9.12 9.91
CA LEU A 27 -5.65 9.66 11.08
C LEU A 27 -5.12 8.97 12.34
N ALA A 28 -4.86 9.73 13.40
CA ALA A 28 -4.46 9.16 14.69
C ALA A 28 -5.57 8.30 15.32
N ALA A 29 -6.83 8.65 15.08
CA ALA A 29 -8.00 7.87 15.49
C ALA A 29 -9.16 8.18 14.54
N LEU A 30 -9.99 7.18 14.23
CA LEU A 30 -11.19 7.38 13.40
C LEU A 30 -12.23 8.29 14.08
N ALA A 31 -12.19 8.38 15.42
CA ALA A 31 -13.05 9.28 16.19
C ALA A 31 -12.68 10.76 16.02
N ASP A 32 -11.48 11.10 15.52
CA ASP A 32 -11.01 12.47 15.30
C ASP A 32 -11.62 13.10 14.02
N SER A 33 -12.96 13.15 13.99
CA SER A 33 -13.76 13.61 12.85
C SER A 33 -13.47 15.06 12.48
N VAL A 34 -13.26 15.93 13.46
CA VAL A 34 -12.99 17.36 13.24
C VAL A 34 -11.66 17.58 12.50
N ALA A 35 -10.59 16.88 12.91
CA ALA A 35 -9.31 17.01 12.21
C ALA A 35 -9.38 16.45 10.79
N ALA A 36 -10.06 15.31 10.60
CA ALA A 36 -10.26 14.71 9.29
C ALA A 36 -11.05 15.65 8.35
N GLU A 37 -12.13 16.26 8.84
CA GLU A 37 -12.92 17.22 8.05
C GLU A 37 -12.11 18.42 7.63
N ARG A 38 -11.41 19.08 8.57
CA ARG A 38 -10.56 20.24 8.27
C ARG A 38 -9.48 19.90 7.25
N LEU A 39 -8.90 18.71 7.35
CA LEU A 39 -7.90 18.22 6.39
C LEU A 39 -8.51 18.04 5.00
N MET A 40 -9.66 17.39 4.92
CA MET A 40 -10.35 17.14 3.65
C MET A 40 -10.90 18.42 3.01
N GLU A 41 -11.35 19.40 3.80
CA GLU A 41 -11.77 20.72 3.32
C GLU A 41 -10.59 21.49 2.71
N ARG A 42 -9.43 21.49 3.40
CA ARG A 42 -8.20 22.10 2.88
C ARG A 42 -7.74 21.41 1.60
N ALA A 43 -7.71 20.08 1.58
CA ALA A 43 -7.39 19.30 0.39
C ALA A 43 -8.33 19.64 -0.77
N ARG A 44 -9.64 19.69 -0.53
CA ARG A 44 -10.63 20.06 -1.55
C ARG A 44 -10.39 21.46 -2.10
N ALA A 45 -10.16 22.45 -1.24
CA ALA A 45 -9.89 23.82 -1.67
C ALA A 45 -8.65 23.90 -2.57
N GLU A 46 -7.58 23.18 -2.22
CA GLU A 46 -6.35 23.14 -3.00
C GLU A 46 -6.54 22.43 -4.36
N LEU A 47 -7.25 21.31 -4.37
CA LEU A 47 -7.54 20.56 -5.58
C LEU A 47 -8.43 21.32 -6.56
N LEU A 48 -9.39 22.11 -6.06
CA LEU A 48 -10.21 22.99 -6.89
C LEU A 48 -9.36 24.08 -7.57
N ARG A 49 -8.41 24.70 -6.86
CA ARG A 49 -7.47 25.66 -7.47
C ARG A 49 -6.64 25.04 -8.59
N ARG A 50 -6.31 23.76 -8.44
CA ARG A 50 -5.55 22.96 -9.42
C ARG A 50 -6.43 22.34 -10.53
N ARG A 51 -7.73 22.68 -10.59
CA ARG A 51 -8.69 22.16 -11.58
C ARG A 51 -8.78 20.62 -11.58
N ILE A 52 -8.65 20.01 -10.40
CA ILE A 52 -8.79 18.57 -10.22
C ILE A 52 -10.27 18.20 -10.08
N LEU A 53 -10.73 17.25 -10.91
CA LEU A 53 -12.13 16.82 -10.94
C LEU A 53 -12.49 15.86 -9.80
N ALA A 54 -11.56 14.99 -9.44
CA ALA A 54 -11.80 13.90 -8.51
C ALA A 54 -10.56 13.62 -7.66
N LEU A 55 -10.79 13.36 -6.38
CA LEU A 55 -9.82 12.78 -5.45
C LEU A 55 -10.27 11.36 -5.11
N ARG A 56 -9.43 10.38 -5.42
CA ARG A 56 -9.60 9.00 -4.94
C ARG A 56 -8.81 8.78 -3.66
N LEU A 57 -9.41 8.02 -2.75
CA LEU A 57 -8.86 7.65 -1.46
C LEU A 57 -9.08 6.15 -1.26
N ASP A 58 -8.15 5.48 -0.61
CA ASP A 58 -8.23 4.07 -0.20
C ASP A 58 -7.59 3.88 1.18
N PRO A 59 -8.14 4.54 2.22
CA PRO A 59 -7.62 4.42 3.56
C PRO A 59 -7.77 2.98 4.07
N GLU A 60 -6.87 2.54 4.94
CA GLU A 60 -6.93 1.24 5.61
C GLU A 60 -7.94 1.22 6.77
N TRP A 61 -9.12 1.80 6.54
CA TRP A 61 -10.20 1.74 7.50
C TRP A 61 -10.93 0.42 7.37
N GLU A 62 -11.15 -0.24 8.50
CA GLU A 62 -11.88 -1.50 8.54
C GLU A 62 -13.28 -1.36 7.92
N LEU A 63 -13.66 -2.29 7.05
CA LEU A 63 -14.87 -2.21 6.24
C LEU A 63 -16.14 -2.12 7.11
N ASN A 64 -16.19 -2.91 8.18
CA ASN A 64 -17.37 -3.06 9.05
C ASN A 64 -17.29 -2.24 10.36
N SER A 65 -16.36 -1.28 10.45
CA SER A 65 -16.23 -0.42 11.63
C SER A 65 -17.31 0.68 11.65
N PRO A 66 -18.13 0.78 12.71
CA PRO A 66 -19.11 1.87 12.86
C PRO A 66 -18.47 3.25 12.83
N SER A 67 -17.27 3.40 13.41
CA SER A 67 -16.51 4.65 13.38
C SER A 67 -16.04 5.00 11.98
N ALA A 68 -15.59 4.02 11.20
CA ALA A 68 -15.22 4.23 9.80
C ALA A 68 -16.43 4.63 8.95
N GLU A 69 -17.59 4.01 9.18
CA GLU A 69 -18.83 4.37 8.47
C GLU A 69 -19.32 5.77 8.82
N ALA A 70 -19.32 6.13 10.11
CA ALA A 70 -19.66 7.48 10.55
C ALA A 70 -18.73 8.53 9.90
N LEU A 71 -17.43 8.25 9.86
CA LEU A 71 -16.45 9.13 9.25
C LEU A 71 -16.64 9.26 7.73
N ARG A 72 -16.89 8.17 7.01
CA ARG A 72 -17.20 8.19 5.57
C ARG A 72 -18.39 9.10 5.26
N ARG A 73 -19.47 8.99 6.05
CA ARG A 73 -20.66 9.85 5.92
C ARG A 73 -20.34 11.32 6.23
N ARG A 74 -19.62 11.57 7.33
CA ARG A 74 -19.20 12.91 7.77
C ARG A 74 -18.38 13.64 6.70
N LEU A 75 -17.42 12.94 6.10
CA LEU A 75 -16.55 13.43 5.03
C LEU A 75 -17.23 13.42 3.64
N ARG A 76 -18.48 12.96 3.55
CA ARG A 76 -19.27 12.85 2.30
C ARG A 76 -18.56 12.03 1.22
N LEU A 77 -17.80 11.01 1.63
CA LEU A 77 -17.12 10.11 0.71
C LEU A 77 -18.13 9.19 0.02
N ARG A 78 -17.86 8.87 -1.25
CA ARG A 78 -18.67 7.95 -2.04
C ARG A 78 -17.82 6.74 -2.44
N PRO A 79 -18.41 5.53 -2.49
CA PRO A 79 -17.73 4.37 -3.04
C PRO A 79 -17.23 4.65 -4.46
N ALA A 80 -15.99 4.27 -4.74
CA ALA A 80 -15.47 4.31 -6.10
C ALA A 80 -16.04 3.12 -6.91
N ARG A 81 -16.20 3.29 -8.22
CA ARG A 81 -16.65 2.21 -9.12
C ARG A 81 -15.66 1.03 -9.16
N PHE A 82 -14.38 1.33 -8.99
CA PHE A 82 -13.29 0.37 -8.97
C PHE A 82 -12.30 0.78 -7.89
N ASP A 83 -11.78 -0.23 -7.20
CA ASP A 83 -10.72 -0.07 -6.21
C ASP A 83 -9.36 -0.06 -6.91
N ILE A 84 -8.45 0.80 -6.43
CA ILE A 84 -7.06 0.82 -6.90
C ILE A 84 -6.23 -0.19 -6.10
N GLN A 85 -6.47 -0.27 -4.79
CA GLN A 85 -5.82 -1.22 -3.87
C GLN A 85 -6.77 -2.35 -3.50
N HIS A 86 -6.20 -3.49 -3.10
CA HIS A 86 -6.99 -4.61 -2.60
C HIS A 86 -7.69 -4.25 -1.28
N ARG A 87 -8.98 -4.60 -1.17
CA ARG A 87 -9.80 -4.34 0.03
C ARG A 87 -9.60 -5.35 1.15
N GLN A 88 -9.05 -6.51 0.83
CA GLN A 88 -8.80 -7.60 1.77
C GLN A 88 -7.30 -7.90 1.76
N THR A 89 -6.69 -7.80 2.93
CA THR A 89 -5.27 -8.06 3.13
C THR A 89 -5.14 -9.07 4.26
N TRP A 90 -4.28 -10.07 4.08
CA TRP A 90 -3.90 -10.98 5.15
C TRP A 90 -2.79 -10.32 5.97
N LEU A 91 -3.08 -10.02 7.24
CA LEU A 91 -2.10 -9.45 8.16
C LEU A 91 -1.52 -10.56 9.03
N VAL A 92 -0.20 -10.56 9.19
CA VAL A 92 0.52 -11.43 10.11
C VAL A 92 1.03 -10.57 11.24
N GLU A 93 0.54 -10.81 12.46
CA GLU A 93 1.06 -10.14 13.65
C GLU A 93 2.47 -10.66 13.96
N LEU A 94 3.42 -9.73 14.05
CA LEU A 94 4.78 -10.05 14.43
C LEU A 94 4.89 -10.02 15.96
N GLY A 95 5.41 -11.10 16.52
CA GLY A 95 5.73 -11.18 17.95
C GLY A 95 6.99 -10.37 18.28
N SER A 96 7.26 -10.20 19.57
CA SER A 96 8.49 -9.53 20.04
C SER A 96 9.77 -10.29 19.68
N THR A 97 9.66 -11.56 19.26
CA THR A 97 10.77 -12.42 18.84
C THR A 97 10.40 -13.24 17.60
N SER A 98 11.41 -13.81 16.94
CA SER A 98 11.18 -14.74 15.82
C SER A 98 10.45 -15.99 16.27
N GLN A 99 10.73 -16.50 17.48
CA GLN A 99 10.06 -17.68 18.04
C GLN A 99 8.58 -17.42 18.32
N THR A 100 8.25 -16.25 18.87
CA THR A 100 6.86 -15.87 19.16
C THR A 100 6.07 -15.65 17.86
N THR A 101 6.69 -15.01 16.86
CA THR A 101 6.11 -14.90 15.51
C THR A 101 5.87 -16.29 14.88
N MET A 102 6.88 -17.17 14.92
CA MET A 102 6.78 -18.51 14.36
C MET A 102 5.69 -19.33 15.04
N ALA A 103 5.54 -19.23 16.36
CA ALA A 103 4.52 -19.95 17.13
C ALA A 103 3.09 -19.57 16.73
N ALA A 104 2.86 -18.32 16.33
CA ALA A 104 1.55 -17.82 15.89
C ALA A 104 1.16 -18.31 14.48
N LEU A 105 2.12 -18.73 13.66
CA LEU A 105 1.83 -19.21 12.29
C LEU A 105 1.12 -20.58 12.31
N PRO A 106 0.31 -20.91 11.28
CA PRO A 106 -0.31 -22.24 11.14
C PRO A 106 0.72 -23.38 11.12
N ALA A 107 0.32 -24.55 11.61
CA ALA A 107 1.23 -25.70 11.77
C ALA A 107 1.89 -26.15 10.45
N SER A 108 1.14 -26.10 9.34
CA SER A 108 1.66 -26.37 7.99
C SER A 108 2.75 -25.38 7.58
N THR A 109 2.53 -24.08 7.83
CA THR A 109 3.51 -23.01 7.58
C THR A 109 4.79 -23.25 8.38
N ARG A 110 4.68 -23.49 9.70
CA ARG A 110 5.84 -23.76 10.56
C ARG A 110 6.62 -24.99 10.10
N ARG A 111 5.93 -26.02 9.61
CA ARG A 111 6.56 -27.22 9.06
C ARG A 111 7.36 -26.89 7.80
N ASN A 112 6.81 -26.11 6.87
CA ASN A 112 7.49 -25.75 5.63
C ASN A 112 8.73 -24.89 5.87
N VAL A 113 8.67 -23.93 6.81
CA VAL A 113 9.84 -23.15 7.21
C VAL A 113 10.96 -24.05 7.74
N ARG A 114 10.64 -24.98 8.66
CA ARG A 114 11.63 -25.94 9.18
C ARG A 114 12.23 -26.86 8.12
N ILE A 115 11.46 -27.19 7.07
CA ILE A 115 11.97 -27.97 5.94
C ILE A 115 13.02 -27.15 5.18
N ALA A 116 12.75 -25.88 4.89
CA ALA A 116 13.69 -25.00 4.23
C ALA A 116 14.98 -24.80 5.05
N GLU A 117 14.86 -24.59 6.36
CA GLU A 117 16.01 -24.45 7.27
C GLU A 117 16.87 -25.72 7.28
N ARG A 118 16.26 -26.91 7.40
CA ARG A 118 16.99 -28.20 7.37
C ARG A 118 17.64 -28.49 6.03
N ALA A 119 17.08 -27.95 4.95
CA ALA A 119 17.68 -28.05 3.62
C ALA A 119 18.89 -27.12 3.44
N GLY A 120 19.26 -26.33 4.46
CA GLY A 120 20.39 -25.40 4.40
C GLY A 120 20.12 -24.18 3.54
N ILE A 121 18.85 -23.80 3.35
CA ILE A 121 18.52 -22.59 2.59
C ILE A 121 18.92 -21.36 3.39
N GLU A 122 19.76 -20.52 2.80
CA GLU A 122 20.17 -19.23 3.33
C GLU A 122 19.43 -18.10 2.62
N VAL A 123 19.11 -17.03 3.35
CA VAL A 123 18.44 -15.84 2.82
C VAL A 123 19.36 -14.65 3.04
N SER A 124 19.77 -14.00 1.96
CA SER A 124 20.52 -12.76 1.98
C SER A 124 19.59 -11.60 1.63
N ALA A 125 19.67 -10.51 2.38
CA ALA A 125 18.93 -9.29 2.10
C ALA A 125 19.93 -8.21 1.66
N GLY A 126 19.66 -7.55 0.54
CA GLY A 126 20.58 -6.62 -0.07
C GLY A 126 19.92 -5.37 -0.63
N ARG A 127 20.74 -4.34 -0.81
CA ARG A 127 20.33 -3.05 -1.42
C ARG A 127 21.17 -2.72 -2.64
N ASP A 128 21.91 -3.70 -3.16
CA ASP A 128 22.69 -3.50 -4.36
C ASP A 128 21.75 -3.55 -5.57
N PRO A 129 21.90 -2.67 -6.57
CA PRO A 129 21.21 -2.79 -7.85
C PRO A 129 21.25 -4.20 -8.46
N HIS A 130 22.34 -4.95 -8.27
CA HIS A 130 22.48 -6.34 -8.70
C HIS A 130 21.54 -7.31 -7.96
N ASP A 131 21.16 -7.04 -6.70
CA ASP A 131 20.16 -7.84 -5.99
C ASP A 131 18.78 -7.68 -6.63
N VAL A 132 18.44 -6.46 -7.06
CA VAL A 132 17.17 -6.18 -7.77
C VAL A 132 17.13 -6.86 -9.13
N GLU A 133 18.25 -6.87 -9.86
CA GLU A 133 18.32 -7.59 -11.14
C GLU A 133 18.14 -9.10 -10.96
N ARG A 134 18.79 -9.70 -9.94
CA ARG A 134 18.58 -11.12 -9.58
C ARG A 134 17.12 -11.41 -9.23
N PHE A 135 16.51 -10.60 -8.36
CA PHE A 135 15.08 -10.68 -8.06
C PHE A 135 14.22 -10.61 -9.33
N TYR A 136 14.52 -9.67 -10.23
CA TYR A 136 13.71 -9.44 -11.43
C TYR A 136 13.74 -10.63 -12.39
N GLN A 137 14.87 -11.33 -12.53
CA GLN A 137 14.93 -12.56 -13.33
C GLN A 137 14.03 -13.67 -12.77
N LEU A 138 14.07 -13.91 -11.45
CA LEU A 138 13.17 -14.86 -10.78
C LEU A 138 11.71 -14.43 -10.86
N HIS A 139 11.45 -13.12 -10.79
CA HIS A 139 10.13 -12.56 -10.95
C HIS A 139 9.59 -12.81 -12.36
N LEU A 140 10.40 -12.63 -13.42
CA LEU A 140 10.02 -12.91 -14.80
C LEU A 140 9.71 -14.39 -15.05
N GLU A 141 10.42 -15.31 -14.42
CA GLU A 141 10.05 -16.74 -14.43
C GLU A 141 8.67 -16.99 -13.82
N THR A 142 8.38 -16.32 -12.70
CA THR A 142 7.08 -16.44 -12.02
C THR A 142 5.96 -15.81 -12.84
N VAL A 143 6.18 -14.64 -13.43
CA VAL A 143 5.29 -13.96 -14.37
C VAL A 143 4.92 -14.89 -15.53
N ARG A 144 5.91 -15.52 -16.18
CA ARG A 144 5.67 -16.45 -17.29
C ARG A 144 4.88 -17.68 -16.85
N ARG A 145 5.16 -18.20 -15.66
CA ARG A 145 4.49 -19.40 -15.12
C ARG A 145 3.05 -19.14 -14.67
N GLN A 146 2.75 -17.93 -14.20
CA GLN A 146 1.45 -17.57 -13.61
C GLN A 146 0.60 -16.66 -14.50
N ASP A 147 1.15 -16.24 -15.65
CA ASP A 147 0.50 -15.41 -16.68
C ASP A 147 -0.07 -14.09 -16.15
N PHE A 148 0.78 -13.26 -15.53
CA PHE A 148 0.39 -11.91 -15.09
C PHE A 148 1.34 -10.82 -15.59
N GLN A 149 0.84 -9.59 -15.69
CA GLN A 149 1.65 -8.45 -16.13
C GLN A 149 2.60 -7.96 -15.03
N THR A 150 3.84 -7.64 -15.40
CA THR A 150 4.82 -7.04 -14.50
C THR A 150 5.24 -5.63 -14.94
N ARG A 151 5.88 -4.89 -14.04
CA ARG A 151 6.49 -3.58 -14.30
C ARG A 151 7.89 -3.79 -14.91
N PRO A 152 8.44 -2.82 -15.65
CA PRO A 152 9.82 -2.91 -16.14
C PRO A 152 10.82 -2.91 -14.97
N LEU A 153 12.03 -3.45 -15.19
CA LEU A 153 13.11 -3.47 -14.20
C LEU A 153 13.35 -2.11 -13.54
N SER A 154 13.30 -1.02 -14.33
CA SER A 154 13.50 0.35 -13.85
C SER A 154 12.53 0.77 -12.75
N TYR A 155 11.33 0.19 -12.70
CA TYR A 155 10.37 0.43 -11.61
C TYR A 155 10.90 -0.11 -10.27
N TYR A 156 11.47 -1.32 -10.29
CA TYR A 156 12.01 -1.96 -9.09
C TYR A 156 13.32 -1.30 -8.65
N GLN A 157 14.16 -0.86 -9.58
CA GLN A 157 15.35 -0.07 -9.29
C GLN A 157 14.99 1.26 -8.61
N ALA A 158 14.06 2.02 -9.17
CA ALA A 158 13.58 3.27 -8.56
C ALA A 158 12.97 3.02 -7.16
N THR A 159 12.26 1.91 -6.97
CA THR A 159 11.71 1.53 -5.66
C THR A 159 12.82 1.33 -4.62
N LEU A 160 13.92 0.68 -5.00
CA LEU A 160 15.08 0.49 -4.13
C LEU A 160 15.73 1.83 -3.75
N GLU A 161 15.98 2.66 -4.76
CA GLU A 161 16.67 3.95 -4.62
C GLU A 161 15.86 4.98 -3.83
N GLU A 162 14.58 5.13 -4.14
CA GLU A 162 13.74 6.20 -3.59
C GLU A 162 13.10 5.84 -2.25
N LEU A 163 12.76 4.56 -2.02
CA LEU A 163 12.07 4.11 -0.81
C LEU A 163 12.99 3.40 0.18
N GLY A 164 14.27 3.22 -0.15
CA GLY A 164 15.22 2.48 0.70
C GLY A 164 14.82 1.02 0.90
N ALA A 165 14.16 0.44 -0.10
CA ALA A 165 13.70 -0.95 -0.06
C ALA A 165 14.87 -1.94 0.04
N VAL A 166 14.56 -3.21 0.28
CA VAL A 166 15.53 -4.29 0.38
C VAL A 166 15.07 -5.42 -0.54
N ALA A 167 15.97 -5.92 -1.38
CA ALA A 167 15.74 -7.12 -2.17
C ALA A 167 16.14 -8.35 -1.35
N PHE A 168 15.33 -9.40 -1.42
CA PHE A 168 15.53 -10.70 -0.76
C PHE A 168 15.64 -11.80 -1.83
#